data_AF-A0A1H9SGZ5-F1
#
_entry.id   AF-A0A1H9SGZ5-F1
#
_cell.length_a   1.000
_cell.length_b   1.000
_cell.length_c   1.000
_cell.angle_alpha   90.00
_cell.angle_beta   90.00
_cell.angle_gamma   90.00
#
_symmetry.space_group_name_H-M   'P 1'
#
loop_
_entity.id
_entity.type
_entity.pdbx_description
1 polymer ?
#
loop_
_entity_poly.entity_id
_entity_poly.type
_entity_poly.pdbx_seq_one_letter_code
_entity_poly.pdbx_strand_id
1 'polypeptide(L)'
;MLAKASEQFADEDGKHERIRSVDDQVLFKVKVQRWRGAVFLDADLPWLVAAGRREDGSGGDFHAALEADGRAVRARYNAEHSDGLKTATHTAHLLPAREDHVRYRAEAGVHFVRRLRATLLDLAHATLRDGREHTREFDTFTLGLQVRADDGRETYLAVRITGSVPPNLTVLILRNVPGCEAEGWYPEYALPERDLLPAEQAWSNLMDPRAAAQVLDEER
;
A
#
# COMPACT_ATOMS: atom_id res chain seq x y z
N MET A 1 -14.77 -7.92 7.84
CA MET A 1 -15.16 -6.49 7.85
C MET A 1 -14.11 -5.62 7.21
N LEU A 2 -12.86 -5.64 7.69
CA LEU A 2 -11.76 -4.86 7.10
C LEU A 2 -11.63 -5.07 5.58
N ALA A 3 -11.52 -6.31 5.11
CA ALA A 3 -11.44 -6.60 3.67
C ALA A 3 -12.63 -6.03 2.87
N LYS A 4 -13.86 -6.08 3.43
CA LYS A 4 -15.02 -5.50 2.74
C LYS A 4 -14.99 -3.98 2.70
N ALA A 5 -14.50 -3.34 3.77
CA ALA A 5 -14.31 -1.90 3.77
C ALA A 5 -13.27 -1.51 2.71
N SER A 6 -12.12 -2.20 2.65
CA SER A 6 -11.14 -1.95 1.60
C SER A 6 -11.72 -2.14 0.19
N GLU A 7 -12.45 -3.24 -0.05
CA GLU A 7 -13.09 -3.51 -1.35
C GLU A 7 -14.15 -2.47 -1.73
N GLN A 8 -15.04 -2.13 -0.80
CA GLN A 8 -16.17 -1.22 -1.06
C GLN A 8 -15.73 0.20 -1.38
N PHE A 9 -14.58 0.63 -0.86
CA PHE A 9 -14.03 1.97 -1.01
C PHE A 9 -12.78 2.00 -1.91
N ALA A 10 -12.52 0.91 -2.66
CA ALA A 10 -11.47 0.89 -3.68
C ALA A 10 -11.90 1.56 -5.01
N ASP A 11 -13.21 1.74 -5.21
CA ASP A 11 -13.79 2.38 -6.39
C ASP A 11 -14.18 3.83 -6.05
N GLU A 12 -13.49 4.80 -6.64
CA GLU A 12 -13.71 6.24 -6.42
C GLU A 12 -15.09 6.71 -6.91
N ASP A 13 -15.67 6.02 -7.89
CA ASP A 13 -17.00 6.34 -8.44
C ASP A 13 -18.14 5.61 -7.69
N GLY A 14 -17.78 4.82 -6.67
CA GLY A 14 -18.70 4.03 -5.86
C GLY A 14 -19.68 4.90 -5.05
N LYS A 15 -20.99 4.65 -5.19
CA LYS A 15 -21.98 5.29 -4.31
C LYS A 15 -21.92 4.69 -2.91
N HIS A 16 -21.61 5.51 -1.91
CA HIS A 16 -21.54 5.08 -0.51
C HIS A 16 -22.73 5.58 0.33
N GLU A 17 -23.36 4.68 1.10
CA GLU A 17 -24.49 5.02 1.96
C GLU A 17 -24.02 5.64 3.29
N ARG A 18 -24.44 6.87 3.60
CA ARG A 18 -24.11 7.56 4.87
C ARG A 18 -24.92 7.03 6.06
N ILE A 19 -24.33 7.09 7.27
CA ILE A 19 -25.01 6.88 8.55
C ILE A 19 -25.67 8.20 8.96
N ARG A 20 -26.94 8.39 8.59
CA ARG A 20 -27.65 9.67 8.80
C ARG A 20 -27.89 10.04 10.26
N SER A 21 -27.81 9.09 11.18
CA SER A 21 -27.99 9.30 12.61
C SER A 21 -26.78 9.92 13.31
N VAL A 22 -25.63 9.97 12.63
CA VAL A 22 -24.43 10.67 13.10
C VAL A 22 -24.30 11.95 12.30
N ASP A 23 -24.24 13.09 12.99
CA ASP A 23 -24.30 14.43 12.37
C ASP A 23 -23.04 15.28 12.58
N ASP A 24 -22.11 14.85 13.43
CA ASP A 24 -20.85 15.54 13.67
C ASP A 24 -19.73 15.11 12.71
N GLN A 25 -19.82 13.92 12.11
CA GLN A 25 -18.87 13.38 11.14
C GLN A 25 -19.60 12.66 10.00
N VAL A 26 -19.00 12.67 8.81
CA VAL A 26 -19.51 11.88 7.67
C VAL A 26 -19.00 10.44 7.78
N LEU A 27 -19.84 9.56 8.31
CA LEU A 27 -19.57 8.12 8.38
C LEU A 27 -20.40 7.36 7.34
N PHE A 28 -19.78 6.35 6.73
CA PHE A 28 -20.39 5.50 5.72
C PHE A 28 -20.64 4.09 6.23
N LYS A 29 -21.69 3.45 5.72
CA LYS A 29 -22.08 2.09 6.09
C LYS A 29 -21.25 1.09 5.31
N VAL A 30 -20.75 0.08 6.02
CA VAL A 30 -20.23 -1.17 5.44
C VAL A 30 -20.98 -2.34 6.06
N LYS A 31 -21.38 -3.32 5.22
CA LYS A 31 -22.24 -4.43 5.64
C LYS A 31 -21.70 -5.75 5.09
N VAL A 32 -21.47 -6.72 5.97
CA VAL A 32 -21.10 -8.10 5.59
C VAL A 32 -21.99 -9.07 6.36
N GLN A 33 -22.94 -9.72 5.69
CA GLN A 33 -23.90 -10.61 6.34
C GLN A 33 -24.59 -9.94 7.55
N ARG A 34 -24.33 -10.42 8.78
CA ARG A 34 -24.81 -9.84 10.04
C ARG A 34 -23.89 -8.75 10.61
N TRP A 35 -22.70 -8.54 10.07
CA TRP A 35 -21.81 -7.46 10.51
C TRP A 35 -22.19 -6.12 9.88
N ARG A 36 -22.09 -5.07 10.69
CA ARG A 36 -22.27 -3.68 10.31
C ARG A 36 -21.04 -2.90 10.77
N GLY A 37 -20.67 -1.87 10.03
CA GLY A 37 -19.56 -1.01 10.39
C GLY A 37 -19.78 0.42 9.93
N ALA A 38 -19.02 1.31 10.54
CA ALA A 38 -18.91 2.71 10.20
C ALA A 38 -17.51 2.97 9.64
N VAL A 39 -17.45 3.59 8.47
CA VAL A 39 -16.20 3.96 7.80
C VAL A 39 -16.09 5.48 7.78
N PHE A 40 -14.95 6.00 8.20
CA PHE A 40 -14.54 7.37 8.02
C PHE A 40 -13.57 7.45 6.83
N LEU A 41 -13.73 8.45 5.96
CA LEU A 41 -12.81 8.69 4.85
C LEU A 41 -11.90 9.86 5.21
N ASP A 42 -10.60 9.60 5.24
CA ASP A 42 -9.56 10.62 5.44
C ASP A 42 -8.55 10.56 4.30
N ALA A 43 -8.39 11.66 3.55
CA ALA A 43 -7.46 11.76 2.41
C ALA A 43 -7.49 10.49 1.52
N ASP A 44 -8.70 10.04 1.18
CA ASP A 44 -9.01 8.84 0.36
C ASP A 44 -8.61 7.49 0.97
N LEU A 45 -8.27 7.45 2.26
CA LEU A 45 -8.04 6.23 3.04
C LEU A 45 -9.30 5.85 3.86
N PRO A 46 -9.93 4.68 3.60
CA PRO A 46 -11.08 4.22 4.39
C PRO A 46 -10.67 3.62 5.74
N TRP A 47 -11.06 4.29 6.83
CA TRP A 47 -10.90 3.82 8.21
C TRP A 47 -12.16 3.15 8.72
N LEU A 48 -12.10 1.85 9.03
CA LEU A 48 -13.17 1.17 9.77
C LEU A 48 -13.10 1.59 11.25
N VAL A 49 -13.84 2.63 11.63
CA VAL A 49 -13.79 3.26 12.96
C VAL A 49 -14.67 2.57 14.00
N ALA A 50 -15.70 1.85 13.56
CA ALA A 50 -16.53 1.03 14.44
C ALA A 50 -17.12 -0.16 13.68
N ALA A 51 -17.28 -1.30 14.36
CA ALA A 51 -17.95 -2.46 13.81
C ALA A 51 -18.67 -3.26 14.90
N GLY A 52 -19.80 -3.88 14.53
CA GLY A 52 -20.61 -4.69 15.42
C GLY A 52 -21.56 -5.61 14.65
N ARG A 53 -22.28 -6.46 15.38
CA ARG A 53 -23.28 -7.36 14.80
C ARG A 53 -24.66 -6.72 14.80
N ARG A 54 -25.44 -7.03 13.77
CA ARG A 54 -26.89 -6.87 13.75
C ARG A 54 -27.48 -8.10 14.45
N GLU A 55 -28.16 -7.88 15.55
CA GLU A 55 -28.94 -8.91 16.22
C GLU A 55 -30.39 -8.86 15.70
N ASP A 56 -30.83 -9.92 15.04
CA ASP A 56 -32.22 -10.01 14.55
C ASP A 56 -33.18 -9.97 15.75
N GLY A 57 -34.15 -9.04 15.72
CA GLY A 57 -35.21 -8.94 16.72
C GLY A 57 -34.86 -8.22 18.03
N SER A 58 -33.63 -7.71 18.19
CA SER A 58 -33.26 -6.86 19.34
C SER A 58 -33.35 -5.38 18.96
N GLY A 59 -33.68 -4.52 19.93
CA GLY A 59 -33.64 -3.06 19.78
C GLY A 59 -32.23 -2.49 19.55
N GLY A 60 -31.19 -3.34 19.45
CA GLY A 60 -29.79 -2.99 19.27
C GLY A 60 -29.31 -3.16 17.83
N ASP A 61 -29.86 -2.40 16.88
CA ASP A 61 -29.20 -2.24 15.58
C ASP A 61 -27.87 -1.50 15.79
N PHE A 62 -26.78 -1.96 15.17
CA PHE A 62 -25.43 -1.40 15.36
C PHE A 62 -25.41 0.12 15.16
N HIS A 63 -26.11 0.64 14.15
CA HIS A 63 -26.14 2.08 13.89
C HIS A 63 -26.95 2.85 14.93
N ALA A 64 -27.95 2.23 15.58
CA ALA A 64 -28.67 2.82 16.70
C ALA A 64 -27.82 2.83 17.98
N ALA A 65 -27.05 1.76 18.22
CA ALA A 65 -26.08 1.71 19.32
C ALA A 65 -24.97 2.77 19.14
N LEU A 66 -24.46 2.92 17.91
CA LEU A 66 -23.47 3.96 17.56
C LEU A 66 -24.02 5.37 17.78
N GLU A 67 -25.27 5.63 17.38
CA GLU A 67 -25.94 6.92 17.64
C GLU A 67 -26.11 7.18 19.13
N ALA A 68 -26.56 6.19 19.89
CA ALA A 68 -26.78 6.30 21.33
C ALA A 68 -25.46 6.61 22.07
N ASP A 69 -24.38 5.94 21.70
CA ASP A 69 -23.04 6.20 22.23
C ASP A 69 -22.57 7.63 21.89
N GLY A 70 -22.70 8.04 20.63
CA GLY A 70 -22.35 9.40 20.20
C GLY A 70 -23.12 10.49 20.95
N ARG A 71 -24.41 10.28 21.23
CA ARG A 71 -25.22 11.20 22.06
C ARG A 71 -24.74 11.22 23.52
N ALA A 72 -24.40 10.06 24.08
CA ALA A 72 -23.90 9.96 25.45
C ALA A 72 -22.54 10.67 25.62
N VAL A 73 -21.63 10.50 24.66
CA VAL A 73 -20.34 11.21 24.63
C VAL A 73 -20.55 12.72 24.53
N ARG A 74 -21.42 13.17 23.62
CA ARG A 74 -21.77 14.58 23.47
C ARG A 74 -22.37 15.17 24.75
N ALA A 75 -23.24 14.43 25.44
CA ALA A 75 -23.82 14.86 26.71
C ALA A 75 -22.75 15.06 27.80
N ARG A 76 -21.77 14.16 27.89
CA ARG A 76 -20.63 14.31 28.81
C ARG A 76 -19.78 15.53 28.44
N TYR A 77 -19.42 15.68 27.17
CA TYR A 77 -18.64 16.83 26.70
C TYR A 77 -19.32 18.16 27.07
N ASN A 78 -20.62 18.30 26.78
CA ASN A 78 -21.35 19.54 27.07
C ASN A 78 -21.56 19.81 28.57
N ALA A 79 -21.44 18.79 29.43
CA ALA A 79 -21.47 18.99 30.88
C ALA A 79 -20.16 19.60 31.41
N GLU A 80 -19.06 19.37 30.70
CA GLU A 80 -17.70 19.78 31.11
C GLU A 80 -17.23 21.06 30.41
N HIS A 81 -17.90 21.50 29.34
CA HIS A 81 -17.47 22.62 28.50
C HIS A 81 -18.55 23.71 28.40
N SER A 82 -18.15 24.97 28.65
CA SER A 82 -19.05 26.14 28.55
C SER A 82 -19.57 26.37 27.14
N ASP A 83 -18.73 26.11 26.13
CA ASP A 83 -19.09 26.15 24.71
C ASP A 83 -19.44 24.74 24.24
N GLY A 84 -20.67 24.31 24.52
CA GLY A 84 -21.17 22.99 24.15
C GLY A 84 -21.30 22.77 22.63
N LEU A 85 -21.23 21.52 22.23
CA LEU A 85 -21.45 21.09 20.84
C LEU A 85 -22.92 21.25 20.43
N LYS A 86 -23.11 21.76 19.22
CA LYS A 86 -24.41 21.99 18.58
C LYS A 86 -24.95 20.75 17.85
N THR A 87 -24.09 19.80 17.51
CA THR A 87 -24.44 18.53 16.89
C THR A 87 -25.17 17.61 17.87
N ALA A 88 -25.98 16.69 17.36
CA ALA A 88 -26.68 15.69 18.14
C ALA A 88 -25.75 14.58 18.63
N THR A 89 -24.70 14.25 17.87
CA THR A 89 -23.69 13.25 18.22
C THR A 89 -22.31 13.86 18.42
N HIS A 90 -21.43 13.11 19.10
CA HIS A 90 -19.99 13.36 19.17
C HIS A 90 -19.25 12.02 19.00
N THR A 91 -18.64 11.84 17.83
CA THR A 91 -17.93 10.63 17.38
C THR A 91 -16.45 10.85 17.11
N ALA A 92 -15.92 12.06 17.37
CA ALA A 92 -14.50 12.36 17.13
C ALA A 92 -13.52 11.42 17.86
N HIS A 93 -13.93 10.81 18.98
CA HIS A 93 -13.13 9.83 19.72
C HIS A 93 -12.94 8.48 18.99
N LEU A 94 -13.72 8.22 17.93
CA LEU A 94 -13.60 7.04 17.07
C LEU A 94 -12.68 7.27 15.86
N LEU A 95 -12.35 8.53 15.56
CA LEU A 95 -11.56 8.88 14.40
C LEU A 95 -10.10 8.48 14.59
N PRO A 96 -9.39 8.14 13.50
CA PRO A 96 -7.97 7.83 13.59
C PRO A 96 -7.19 8.99 14.21
N ALA A 97 -6.29 8.68 15.13
CA ALA A 97 -5.36 9.64 15.69
C ALA A 97 -4.05 9.65 14.90
N ARG A 98 -3.18 10.62 15.18
CA ARG A 98 -1.83 10.70 14.59
C ARG A 98 -1.07 9.37 14.66
N GLU A 99 -1.19 8.65 15.77
CA GLU A 99 -0.53 7.36 15.98
C GLU A 99 -1.02 6.30 15.00
N ASP A 100 -2.32 6.26 14.69
CA ASP A 100 -2.89 5.36 13.70
C ASP A 100 -2.34 5.65 12.30
N HIS A 101 -2.20 6.92 11.92
CA HIS A 101 -1.59 7.30 10.64
C HIS A 101 -0.10 6.96 10.56
N VAL A 102 0.62 7.07 11.67
CA VAL A 102 2.03 6.67 11.73
C VAL A 102 2.14 5.16 11.57
N ARG A 103 1.33 4.38 12.30
CA ARG A 103 1.29 2.92 12.19
C ARG A 103 0.93 2.48 10.78
N TYR A 104 -0.16 3.03 10.21
CA TYR A 104 -0.59 2.70 8.85
C TYR A 104 0.51 2.95 7.83
N ARG A 105 1.17 4.12 7.86
CA ARG A 105 2.26 4.43 6.92
C ARG A 105 3.45 3.48 7.08
N ALA A 106 3.79 3.10 8.32
CA ALA A 106 4.85 2.14 8.57
C ALA A 106 4.50 0.75 8.02
N GLU A 107 3.28 0.27 8.26
CA GLU A 107 2.77 -1.01 7.74
C GLU A 107 2.73 -1.00 6.21
N ALA A 108 2.18 0.04 5.58
CA ALA A 108 2.15 0.21 4.14
C ALA A 108 3.57 0.20 3.54
N GLY A 109 4.52 0.89 4.18
CA GLY A 109 5.93 0.87 3.77
C GLY A 109 6.55 -0.53 3.83
N VAL A 110 6.30 -1.29 4.90
CA VAL A 110 6.78 -2.68 5.04
C VAL A 110 6.16 -3.59 3.98
N HIS A 111 4.85 -3.48 3.75
CA HIS A 111 4.16 -4.23 2.70
C HIS A 111 4.71 -3.91 1.31
N PHE A 112 4.95 -2.63 1.03
CA PHE A 112 5.55 -2.19 -0.22
C PHE A 112 6.95 -2.79 -0.41
N VAL A 113 7.83 -2.74 0.60
CA VAL A 113 9.19 -3.32 0.51
C VAL A 113 9.15 -4.84 0.31
N ARG A 114 8.24 -5.54 0.99
CA ARG A 114 8.06 -7.00 0.78
C ARG A 114 7.60 -7.31 -0.65
N ARG A 115 6.63 -6.55 -1.16
CA ARG A 115 6.16 -6.67 -2.56
C ARG A 115 7.28 -6.38 -3.54
N LEU A 116 8.06 -5.32 -3.31
CA LEU A 116 9.19 -4.93 -4.15
C LEU A 116 10.25 -6.04 -4.21
N ARG A 117 10.64 -6.62 -3.07
CA ARG A 117 11.60 -7.75 -3.02
C ARG A 117 11.10 -8.96 -3.80
N ALA A 118 9.84 -9.33 -3.62
CA ALA A 118 9.24 -10.44 -4.37
C ALA A 118 9.24 -10.15 -5.88
N THR A 119 8.87 -8.93 -6.29
CA THR A 119 8.93 -8.51 -7.70
C THR A 119 10.36 -8.57 -8.25
N LEU A 120 11.35 -8.06 -7.51
CA LEU A 120 12.75 -8.08 -7.94
C LEU A 120 13.27 -9.50 -8.14
N LEU A 121 12.94 -10.42 -7.22
CA LEU A 121 13.27 -11.82 -7.35
C LEU A 121 12.59 -12.44 -8.58
N ASP A 122 11.30 -12.18 -8.78
CA ASP A 122 10.53 -12.71 -9.91
C ASP A 122 11.09 -12.21 -11.26
N LEU A 123 11.44 -10.92 -11.34
CA LEU A 123 12.05 -10.34 -12.53
C LEU A 123 13.46 -10.88 -12.78
N ALA A 124 14.29 -10.99 -11.73
CA ALA A 124 15.64 -11.56 -11.81
C ALA A 124 15.59 -13.01 -12.29
N HIS A 125 14.67 -13.80 -11.74
CA HIS A 125 14.45 -15.17 -12.18
C HIS A 125 14.03 -15.23 -13.65
N ALA A 126 13.06 -14.41 -14.08
CA ALA A 126 12.56 -14.41 -15.45
C ALA A 126 13.68 -14.08 -16.45
N THR A 127 14.45 -13.03 -16.19
CA THR A 127 15.54 -12.63 -17.07
C THR A 127 16.73 -13.59 -17.06
N LEU A 128 17.03 -14.24 -15.93
CA LEU A 128 18.06 -15.30 -15.90
C LEU A 128 17.68 -16.51 -16.78
N ARG A 129 16.38 -16.78 -16.97
CA ARG A 129 15.91 -17.90 -17.79
C ARG A 129 16.03 -17.64 -19.29
N ASP A 130 15.78 -16.42 -19.76
CA ASP A 130 15.69 -16.13 -21.20
C ASP A 130 16.59 -15.00 -21.71
N GLY A 131 17.34 -14.33 -20.83
CA GLY A 131 18.23 -13.19 -21.13
C GLY A 131 17.51 -11.92 -21.57
N ARG A 132 16.17 -11.90 -21.54
CA ARG A 132 15.36 -10.75 -22.01
C ARG A 132 15.06 -9.81 -20.86
N GLU A 133 14.75 -8.57 -21.19
CA GLU A 133 14.22 -7.65 -20.20
C GLU A 133 12.82 -8.09 -19.77
N HIS A 134 12.59 -8.15 -18.45
CA HIS A 134 11.26 -8.32 -17.87
C HIS A 134 10.90 -7.11 -17.04
N THR A 135 9.62 -6.73 -17.05
CA THR A 135 9.16 -5.48 -16.46
C THR A 135 7.97 -5.68 -15.52
N ARG A 136 7.82 -4.75 -14.57
CA ARG A 136 6.67 -4.66 -13.69
C ARG A 136 6.27 -3.21 -13.47
N GLU A 137 4.98 -2.95 -13.60
CA GLU A 137 4.39 -1.64 -13.32
C GLU A 137 4.07 -1.49 -11.82
N PHE A 138 4.35 -0.29 -11.31
CA PHE A 138 3.93 0.24 -10.03
C PHE A 138 3.17 1.56 -10.28
N ASP A 139 2.47 2.04 -9.27
CA ASP A 139 1.57 3.20 -9.38
C ASP A 139 2.21 4.45 -10.02
N THR A 140 3.51 4.70 -9.78
CA THR A 140 4.22 5.90 -10.27
C THR A 140 5.42 5.60 -11.18
N PHE A 141 5.77 4.33 -11.38
CA PHE A 141 6.96 3.95 -12.14
C PHE A 141 6.89 2.52 -12.67
N THR A 142 7.67 2.23 -13.70
CA THR A 142 7.92 0.89 -14.22
C THR A 142 9.34 0.46 -13.86
N LEU A 143 9.48 -0.77 -13.39
CA LEU A 143 10.76 -1.40 -13.07
C LEU A 143 11.05 -2.48 -14.12
N GLY A 144 12.24 -2.45 -14.72
CA GLY A 144 12.73 -3.48 -15.63
C GLY A 144 14.06 -4.06 -15.18
N LEU A 145 14.24 -5.37 -15.29
CA LEU A 145 15.52 -6.04 -15.06
C LEU A 145 15.94 -6.81 -16.32
N GLN A 146 17.24 -6.79 -16.61
CA GLN A 146 17.84 -7.62 -17.64
C GLN A 146 19.17 -8.21 -17.17
N VAL A 147 19.32 -9.54 -17.21
CA VAL A 147 20.60 -10.22 -16.99
C VAL A 147 21.20 -10.63 -18.33
N ARG A 148 22.49 -10.35 -18.51
CA ARG A 148 23.29 -10.80 -19.66
C ARG A 148 24.60 -11.41 -19.17
N ALA A 149 24.99 -12.54 -19.74
CA ALA A 149 26.33 -13.08 -19.60
C ALA A 149 27.19 -12.59 -20.77
N ASP A 150 28.35 -12.00 -20.49
CA ASP A 150 29.38 -11.79 -21.50
C ASP A 150 30.19 -13.09 -21.65
N ASP A 151 30.47 -13.50 -22.89
CA ASP A 151 30.99 -14.80 -23.36
C ASP A 151 32.04 -15.47 -22.42
N GLY A 152 31.56 -16.01 -21.30
CA GLY A 152 32.33 -16.79 -20.33
C GLY A 152 33.09 -16.02 -19.23
N ARG A 153 32.83 -14.72 -18.99
CA ARG A 153 33.59 -13.96 -17.97
C ARG A 153 32.74 -13.38 -16.84
N GLU A 154 31.71 -12.61 -17.17
CA GLU A 154 30.96 -11.85 -16.16
C GLU A 154 29.45 -11.84 -16.48
N THR A 155 28.63 -11.97 -15.45
CA THR A 155 27.17 -11.85 -15.55
C THR A 155 26.78 -10.47 -15.05
N TYR A 156 26.22 -9.65 -15.92
CA TYR A 156 25.76 -8.31 -15.62
C TYR A 156 24.24 -8.30 -15.46
N LEU A 157 23.76 -7.56 -14.47
CA LEU A 157 22.35 -7.27 -14.27
C LEU A 157 22.14 -5.77 -14.42
N ALA A 158 21.28 -5.38 -15.37
CA ALA A 158 20.81 -4.02 -15.54
C ALA A 158 19.43 -3.83 -14.88
N VAL A 159 19.28 -2.74 -14.13
CA VAL A 159 18.00 -2.27 -13.58
C VAL A 159 17.61 -1.00 -14.32
N ARG A 160 16.39 -0.99 -14.84
CA ARG A 160 15.75 0.17 -15.45
C ARG A 160 14.60 0.64 -14.58
N ILE A 161 14.51 1.95 -14.36
CA ILE A 161 13.37 2.61 -13.75
C ILE A 161 12.85 3.68 -14.71
N THR A 162 11.56 3.61 -15.06
CA THR A 162 10.89 4.62 -15.88
C THR A 162 9.79 5.30 -15.07
N GLY A 163 9.80 6.63 -15.00
CA GLY A 163 8.83 7.41 -14.24
C GLY A 163 9.44 8.11 -13.01
N SER A 164 8.57 8.61 -12.13
CA SER A 164 9.01 9.41 -10.98
C SER A 164 9.24 8.52 -9.76
N VAL A 165 10.51 8.40 -9.37
CA VAL A 165 10.95 7.65 -8.19
C VAL A 165 11.85 8.53 -7.34
N PRO A 166 11.55 8.70 -6.03
CA PRO A 166 12.41 9.50 -5.16
C PRO A 166 13.73 8.77 -4.90
N PRO A 167 14.85 9.49 -4.66
CA PRO A 167 16.18 8.88 -4.56
C PRO A 167 16.31 7.77 -3.52
N ASN A 168 15.62 7.90 -2.39
CA ASN A 168 15.61 6.87 -1.34
C ASN A 168 14.95 5.56 -1.81
N LEU A 169 13.95 5.63 -2.69
CA LEU A 169 13.33 4.44 -3.28
C LEU A 169 14.25 3.81 -4.33
N THR A 170 14.97 4.60 -5.13
CA THR A 170 16.01 4.07 -6.03
C THR A 170 17.05 3.27 -5.25
N VAL A 171 17.58 3.82 -4.14
CA VAL A 171 18.53 3.11 -3.28
C VAL A 171 17.93 1.81 -2.72
N LEU A 172 16.65 1.83 -2.31
CA LEU A 172 15.97 0.62 -1.86
C LEU A 172 15.83 -0.42 -2.98
N ILE A 173 15.48 -0.02 -4.21
CA ILE A 173 15.37 -0.95 -5.34
C ILE A 173 16.73 -1.63 -5.57
N LEU A 174 17.78 -0.84 -5.79
CA LEU A 174 19.12 -1.34 -6.11
C LEU A 174 19.70 -2.24 -5.02
N ARG A 175 19.52 -1.88 -3.74
CA ARG A 175 19.98 -2.69 -2.60
C ARG A 175 19.28 -4.04 -2.46
N ASN A 176 18.09 -4.21 -3.02
CA ASN A 176 17.27 -5.41 -2.86
C ASN A 176 17.26 -6.30 -4.11
N VAL A 177 18.03 -5.98 -5.15
CA VAL A 177 18.23 -6.89 -6.28
C VAL A 177 19.03 -8.10 -5.79
N PRO A 178 18.56 -9.33 -6.02
CA PRO A 178 19.26 -10.53 -5.57
C PRO A 178 20.59 -10.69 -6.31
N GLY A 179 21.61 -11.19 -5.61
CA GLY A 179 22.89 -11.58 -6.22
C GLY A 179 23.83 -10.45 -6.66
N CYS A 180 23.47 -9.18 -6.43
CA CYS A 180 24.33 -8.03 -6.72
C CYS A 180 24.85 -7.37 -5.44
N GLU A 181 26.05 -6.79 -5.50
CA GLU A 181 26.62 -6.03 -4.39
C GLU A 181 25.86 -4.71 -4.21
N ALA A 182 25.37 -4.42 -2.99
CA ALA A 182 24.49 -3.29 -2.73
C ALA A 182 25.08 -1.91 -3.09
N GLU A 183 26.42 -1.78 -3.10
CA GLU A 183 27.14 -0.55 -3.40
C GLU A 183 27.82 -0.58 -4.78
N GLY A 184 27.78 -1.71 -5.49
CA GLY A 184 28.44 -1.92 -6.78
C GLY A 184 27.68 -1.40 -8.01
N TRP A 185 26.70 -0.52 -7.81
CA TRP A 185 25.84 -0.03 -8.88
C TRP A 185 26.46 1.11 -9.65
N TYR A 186 26.57 0.95 -10.96
CA TYR A 186 27.06 1.97 -11.88
C TYR A 186 25.88 2.57 -12.66
N PRO A 187 25.73 3.91 -12.71
CA PRO A 187 24.71 4.54 -13.54
C PRO A 187 25.04 4.32 -15.01
N GLU A 188 24.03 4.01 -15.80
CA GLU A 188 24.14 3.77 -17.23
C GLU A 188 23.56 4.94 -18.02
N TYR A 189 24.19 5.25 -19.16
CA TYR A 189 23.71 6.29 -20.09
C TYR A 189 22.94 5.72 -21.28
N ALA A 190 22.99 4.40 -21.46
CA ALA A 190 22.28 3.65 -22.48
C ALA A 190 21.98 2.25 -21.95
N LEU A 191 20.99 1.59 -22.54
CA LEU A 191 20.79 0.15 -22.37
C LEU A 191 21.45 -0.58 -23.53
N PRO A 192 21.60 -1.91 -23.43
CA PRO A 192 22.11 -2.67 -24.57
C PRO A 192 21.28 -2.38 -25.82
N GLU A 193 21.95 -2.04 -26.92
CA GLU A 193 21.36 -1.80 -28.24
C GLU A 193 20.48 -0.53 -28.39
N ARG A 194 20.29 0.28 -27.33
CA ARG A 194 19.53 1.55 -27.42
C ARG A 194 19.87 2.58 -26.36
N ASP A 195 19.63 3.85 -26.68
CA ASP A 195 19.69 4.94 -25.71
C ASP A 195 18.53 4.89 -24.69
N LEU A 196 18.73 5.57 -23.56
CA LEU A 196 17.67 5.80 -22.57
C LEU A 196 16.61 6.76 -23.12
N LEU A 197 15.35 6.42 -22.88
CA LEU A 197 14.21 7.28 -23.17
C LEU A 197 14.09 8.39 -22.11
N PRO A 198 13.33 9.47 -22.39
CA PRO A 198 13.01 10.46 -21.38
C PRO A 198 12.37 9.84 -20.14
N ALA A 199 12.76 10.30 -18.95
CA ALA A 199 12.35 9.78 -17.65
C ALA A 199 12.72 8.32 -17.38
N GLU A 200 13.64 7.76 -18.17
CA GLU A 200 14.29 6.47 -17.92
C GLU A 200 15.62 6.70 -17.20
N GLN A 201 15.88 5.89 -16.18
CA GLN A 201 17.16 5.82 -15.49
C GLN A 201 17.58 4.35 -15.45
N ALA A 202 18.86 4.09 -15.66
CA ALA A 202 19.39 2.74 -15.65
C ALA A 202 20.65 2.63 -14.79
N TRP A 203 20.85 1.46 -14.22
CA TRP A 203 22.06 1.07 -13.51
C TRP A 203 22.45 -0.35 -13.88
N SER A 204 23.74 -0.65 -13.84
CA SER A 204 24.26 -2.00 -13.99
C SER A 204 25.11 -2.40 -12.79
N ASN A 205 25.21 -3.72 -12.58
CA ASN A 205 26.05 -4.32 -11.56
C ASN A 205 26.43 -5.74 -11.98
N LEU A 206 27.53 -6.25 -11.41
CA LEU A 206 27.89 -7.65 -11.52
C LEU A 206 26.98 -8.49 -10.62
N MET A 207 26.48 -9.58 -11.19
CA MET A 207 25.73 -10.59 -10.47
C MET A 207 26.65 -11.77 -10.15
N ASP A 208 26.71 -12.16 -8.86
CA ASP A 208 27.43 -13.35 -8.44
C ASP A 208 26.83 -14.60 -9.13
N PRO A 209 27.61 -15.36 -9.92
CA PRO A 209 27.12 -16.55 -10.59
C PRO A 209 26.53 -17.59 -9.64
N ARG A 210 27.01 -17.67 -8.39
CA ARG A 210 26.45 -18.60 -7.39
C ARG A 210 25.07 -18.14 -6.93
N ALA A 211 24.90 -16.85 -6.67
CA ALA A 211 23.60 -16.29 -6.35
C ALA A 211 22.62 -16.39 -7.53
N ALA A 212 23.09 -16.21 -8.77
CA ALA A 212 22.29 -16.42 -9.98
C ALA A 212 21.79 -17.88 -10.09
N ALA A 213 22.65 -18.86 -9.83
CA ALA A 213 22.26 -20.26 -9.79
C ALA A 213 21.21 -20.52 -8.69
N GLN A 214 21.38 -19.96 -7.48
CA GLN A 214 20.41 -20.09 -6.39
C GLN A 214 19.04 -19.51 -6.78
N VAL A 215 18.99 -18.35 -7.41
CA VAL A 215 17.74 -17.74 -7.89
C VAL A 215 17.05 -18.62 -8.94
N LEU A 216 17.80 -19.36 -9.76
CA LEU A 216 17.26 -20.30 -10.74
C LEU A 216 16.79 -21.62 -10.12
N ASP A 217 17.45 -22.08 -9.06
CA ASP A 217 17.20 -23.34 -8.36
C ASP A 217 16.05 -23.23 -7.33
N GLU A 218 15.66 -22.02 -6.92
CA GLU A 218 14.48 -21.77 -6.11
C GLU A 218 13.20 -22.16 -6.91
N GLU A 219 12.85 -23.44 -6.85
CA GLU A 219 11.55 -23.94 -7.31
C GLU A 219 10.43 -23.22 -6.54
N ARG A 220 9.51 -22.58 -7.27
CA ARG A 220 8.27 -22.01 -6.75
C ARG A 220 7.10 -22.95 -6.95
#